data_AF-A0AAN2BIK6-F1
#
_entry.id   AF-A0AAN2BIK6-F1
#
_cell.length_a   1.000
_cell.length_b   1.000
_cell.length_c   1.000
_cell.angle_alpha   90.00
_cell.angle_beta   90.00
_cell.angle_gamma   90.00
#
_symmetry.space_group_name_H-M   'P 1'
#
loop_
_entity.id
_entity.type
_entity.pdbx_description
1 polymer ?
#
loop_
_entity_poly.entity_id
_entity_poly.type
_entity_poly.pdbx_seq_one_letter_code
_entity_poly.pdbx_strand_id
1 'polypeptide(L)'
;MLSHAAQLAAADTLKNTLFSVHMYQVYQDYNKINSYVTRFLNEQNLPLIVGEFGASHQGEHVDASSILRVAKAQKIGYLGWSWSGNSDCCTDLDIVKNFNPNALSDWGTLLLRSPNGIKNTAVKASVFLDE
;
A
#
# COMPACT_ATOMS: atom_id res chain seq x y z
N MET A 1 10.23 2.28 -12.30
CA MET A 1 9.79 3.57 -11.73
C MET A 1 10.95 4.36 -11.11
N LEU A 2 11.55 3.90 -10.00
CA LEU A 2 12.52 4.67 -9.20
C LEU A 2 13.58 5.46 -10.00
N SER A 3 14.25 4.85 -10.97
CA SER A 3 15.35 5.48 -11.72
C SER A 3 14.95 6.69 -12.59
N HIS A 4 13.66 6.84 -12.93
CA HIS A 4 13.17 7.93 -13.78
C HIS A 4 12.22 8.87 -13.04
N ALA A 5 11.95 8.62 -11.75
CA ALA A 5 10.96 9.38 -10.99
C ALA A 5 11.32 10.87 -10.88
N ALA A 6 12.60 11.21 -10.66
CA ALA A 6 13.05 12.60 -10.58
C ALA A 6 12.83 13.36 -11.90
N GLN A 7 13.05 12.72 -13.05
CA GLN A 7 12.81 13.33 -14.35
C GLN A 7 11.31 13.63 -14.56
N LEU A 8 10.44 12.70 -14.17
CA LEU A 8 8.99 12.88 -14.27
C LEU A 8 8.50 13.98 -13.32
N ALA A 9 8.99 14.03 -12.09
CA ALA A 9 8.66 15.09 -11.14
C ALA A 9 9.15 16.48 -11.61
N ALA A 10 10.29 16.53 -12.29
CA ALA A 10 10.82 17.77 -12.86
C ALA A 10 9.95 18.29 -14.02
N ALA A 11 9.32 17.39 -14.79
CA ALA A 11 8.43 17.72 -15.89
C ALA A 11 7.11 18.38 -15.44
N ASP A 12 6.66 18.10 -14.22
CA ASP A 12 5.52 18.79 -13.62
C ASP A 12 5.93 20.21 -13.17
N THR A 13 5.39 21.23 -13.84
CA THR A 13 5.65 22.65 -13.53
C THR A 13 4.96 23.10 -12.25
N LEU A 14 3.89 22.42 -11.82
CA LEU A 14 3.17 22.72 -10.57
C LEU A 14 3.79 22.05 -9.35
N LYS A 15 4.75 21.13 -9.56
CA LYS A 15 5.42 20.38 -8.48
C LYS A 15 4.46 19.63 -7.58
N ASN A 16 3.43 19.03 -8.17
CA ASN A 16 2.33 18.34 -7.49
C ASN A 16 2.10 16.93 -8.05
N THR A 17 3.18 16.16 -8.18
CA THR A 17 3.15 14.77 -8.65
C THR A 17 3.42 13.80 -7.50
N LEU A 18 2.54 12.80 -7.34
CA LEU A 18 2.70 11.67 -6.41
C LEU A 18 3.05 10.39 -7.20
N PHE A 19 3.97 9.58 -6.67
CA PHE A 19 4.31 8.29 -7.24
C PHE A 19 3.66 7.14 -6.47
N SER A 20 3.29 6.08 -7.19
CA SER A 20 2.69 4.88 -6.62
C SER A 20 3.54 3.64 -6.93
N VAL A 21 3.84 2.83 -5.91
CA VAL A 21 4.44 1.50 -6.08
C VAL A 21 3.41 0.43 -5.74
N HIS A 22 3.39 -0.64 -6.54
CA HIS A 22 2.54 -1.81 -6.31
C HIS A 22 3.43 -2.92 -5.75
N MET A 23 3.23 -3.26 -4.47
CA MET A 23 4.11 -4.17 -3.74
C MET A 23 3.50 -5.57 -3.67
N TYR A 24 3.90 -6.43 -4.61
CA TYR A 24 3.53 -7.85 -4.66
C TYR A 24 4.76 -8.76 -4.42
N GLN A 25 4.88 -9.89 -5.12
CA GLN A 25 5.85 -10.96 -4.89
C GLN A 25 7.33 -10.55 -4.95
N VAL A 26 7.64 -9.35 -5.43
CA VAL A 26 8.99 -8.79 -5.34
C VAL A 26 9.35 -8.42 -3.90
N TYR A 27 8.35 -8.07 -3.08
CA TYR A 27 8.46 -7.50 -1.74
C TYR A 27 8.17 -8.54 -0.65
N GLN A 28 9.02 -9.57 -0.60
CA GLN A 28 8.89 -10.73 0.28
C GLN A 28 9.42 -10.50 1.71
N ASP A 29 10.08 -9.38 1.97
CA ASP A 29 10.73 -9.12 3.25
C ASP A 29 10.86 -7.62 3.55
N TYR A 30 11.02 -7.33 4.84
CA TYR A 30 11.22 -5.98 5.37
C TYR A 30 12.34 -5.21 4.68
N ASN A 31 13.49 -5.84 4.38
CA ASN A 31 14.64 -5.11 3.85
C ASN A 31 14.34 -4.58 2.44
N LYS A 32 13.76 -5.41 1.56
CA LYS A 32 13.35 -4.97 0.23
C LYS A 32 12.36 -3.81 0.29
N ILE A 33 11.35 -3.92 1.16
CA ILE A 33 10.30 -2.90 1.34
C ILE A 33 10.93 -1.60 1.86
N ASN A 34 11.66 -1.68 2.98
CA ASN A 34 12.25 -0.51 3.62
C ASN A 34 13.27 0.17 2.71
N SER A 35 14.15 -0.60 2.06
CA SER A 35 15.11 -0.04 1.11
C SER A 35 14.43 0.69 -0.04
N TYR A 36 13.36 0.15 -0.62
CA TYR A 36 12.65 0.84 -1.70
C TYR A 36 12.05 2.17 -1.23
N VAL A 37 11.33 2.15 -0.10
CA VAL A 37 10.69 3.34 0.47
C VAL A 37 11.75 4.39 0.86
N THR A 38 12.81 3.99 1.57
CA THR A 38 13.90 4.89 1.98
C THR A 38 14.57 5.54 0.78
N ARG A 39 14.86 4.80 -0.29
CA ARG A 39 15.46 5.38 -1.50
C ARG A 39 14.55 6.41 -2.16
N PHE A 40 13.25 6.15 -2.20
CA PHE A 40 12.30 7.08 -2.80
C PHE A 40 12.15 8.38 -1.97
N LEU A 41 11.99 8.25 -0.66
CA LEU A 41 11.74 9.38 0.22
C LEU A 41 13.01 10.16 0.55
N ASN A 42 14.12 9.48 0.83
CA ASN A 42 15.30 10.15 1.41
C ASN A 42 16.39 10.42 0.37
N GLU A 43 16.58 9.54 -0.62
CA GLU A 43 17.61 9.74 -1.65
C GLU A 43 17.08 10.57 -2.83
N GLN A 44 15.83 10.32 -3.25
CA GLN A 44 15.21 11.07 -4.36
C GLN A 44 14.41 12.28 -3.88
N ASN A 45 14.04 12.34 -2.60
CA ASN A 45 13.18 13.38 -2.03
C ASN A 45 11.85 13.54 -2.79
N LEU A 46 11.18 12.42 -3.09
CA LEU A 46 9.92 12.37 -3.83
C LEU A 46 8.80 11.73 -2.99
N PRO A 47 7.55 12.20 -3.12
CA PRO A 47 6.42 11.61 -2.41
C PRO A 47 6.04 10.25 -2.99
N LEU A 48 5.71 9.29 -2.12
CA LEU A 48 5.37 7.91 -2.49
C LEU A 48 4.10 7.44 -1.76
N ILE A 49 3.29 6.64 -2.45
CA ILE A 49 2.24 5.79 -1.88
C ILE A 49 2.48 4.33 -2.27
N VAL A 50 2.13 3.38 -1.39
CA VAL A 50 1.96 1.98 -1.80
C VAL A 50 0.53 1.83 -2.34
N GLY A 51 0.33 2.05 -3.63
CA GLY A 51 -1.01 2.12 -4.22
C GLY A 51 -1.71 0.78 -4.40
N GLU A 52 -0.95 -0.33 -4.39
CA GLU A 52 -1.51 -1.67 -4.33
C GLU A 52 -0.56 -2.59 -3.55
N PHE A 53 -1.11 -3.53 -2.80
CA PHE A 53 -0.40 -4.66 -2.21
C PHE A 53 -1.41 -5.72 -1.74
N GLY A 54 -0.92 -6.94 -1.57
CA GLY A 54 -1.64 -8.06 -0.99
C GLY A 54 -0.75 -8.84 -0.04
N ALA A 55 -1.26 -9.92 0.57
CA ALA A 55 -0.46 -10.86 1.37
C ALA A 55 0.21 -11.97 0.53
N SER A 56 -0.17 -12.06 -0.74
CA SER A 56 0.27 -13.05 -1.73
C SER A 56 0.14 -12.46 -3.13
N HIS A 57 0.81 -13.05 -4.11
CA HIS A 57 0.55 -12.79 -5.53
C HIS A 57 1.13 -13.93 -6.37
N GLN A 58 0.34 -14.50 -7.28
CA GLN A 58 0.78 -15.60 -8.16
C GLN A 58 1.35 -16.82 -7.40
N GLY A 59 0.80 -17.13 -6.22
CA GLY A 59 1.26 -18.23 -5.37
C GLY A 59 2.50 -17.91 -4.51
N GLU A 60 3.06 -16.71 -4.63
CA GLU A 60 4.23 -16.27 -3.87
C GLU A 60 3.83 -15.39 -2.68
N HIS A 61 4.65 -15.43 -1.63
CA HIS A 61 4.46 -14.62 -0.42
C HIS A 61 4.76 -13.13 -0.65
N VAL A 62 4.00 -12.27 0.02
CA VAL A 62 4.26 -10.82 0.13
C VAL A 62 4.24 -10.43 1.61
N ASP A 63 5.25 -9.71 2.08
CA ASP A 63 5.35 -9.30 3.50
C ASP A 63 4.50 -8.04 3.77
N ALA A 64 3.18 -8.20 3.65
CA ALA A 64 2.20 -7.13 3.87
C ALA A 64 2.27 -6.53 5.28
N SER A 65 2.69 -7.31 6.28
CA SER A 65 2.88 -6.83 7.64
C SER A 65 4.01 -5.79 7.71
N SER A 66 5.13 -6.05 7.04
CA SER A 66 6.21 -5.07 6.92
C SER A 66 5.82 -3.88 6.05
N ILE A 67 5.02 -4.05 5.00
CA ILE A 67 4.49 -2.92 4.20
C ILE A 67 3.72 -1.96 5.10
N LEU A 68 2.75 -2.45 5.88
CA LEU A 68 1.97 -1.64 6.81
C LEU A 68 2.86 -0.96 7.86
N ARG A 69 3.82 -1.70 8.43
CA ARG A 69 4.76 -1.17 9.44
C ARG A 69 5.63 -0.05 8.86
N VAL A 70 6.21 -0.25 7.69
CA VAL A 70 7.06 0.75 7.02
C VAL A 70 6.23 1.95 6.62
N ALA A 71 5.03 1.75 6.07
CA ALA A 71 4.14 2.84 5.68
C ALA A 71 3.79 3.73 6.87
N LYS A 72 3.47 3.13 8.02
CA LYS A 72 3.22 3.87 9.27
C LYS A 72 4.45 4.62 9.75
N ALA A 73 5.63 3.98 9.77
CA ALA A 73 6.87 4.57 10.26
C ALA A 73 7.35 5.74 9.39
N GLN A 74 7.25 5.60 8.06
CA GLN A 74 7.68 6.60 7.08
C GLN A 74 6.57 7.61 6.72
N LYS A 75 5.38 7.48 7.32
CA LYS A 75 4.21 8.34 7.11
C LYS A 75 3.79 8.43 5.63
N ILE A 76 3.83 7.32 4.91
CA ILE A 76 3.32 7.22 3.54
C ILE A 76 1.95 6.53 3.52
N GLY A 77 1.14 6.84 2.51
CA GLY A 77 -0.14 6.16 2.30
C GLY A 77 0.03 4.73 1.82
N TYR A 78 -1.04 3.93 1.97
CA TYR A 78 -1.17 2.61 1.37
C TYR A 78 -2.62 2.34 0.96
N LEU A 79 -2.82 1.48 -0.03
CA LEU A 79 -4.13 0.98 -0.46
C LEU A 79 -4.02 -0.54 -0.70
N GLY A 80 -4.73 -1.33 0.12
CA GLY A 80 -4.72 -2.79 -0.01
C GLY A 80 -5.63 -3.25 -1.14
N TRP A 81 -5.14 -4.15 -1.98
CA TRP A 81 -5.88 -4.74 -3.09
C TRP A 81 -6.57 -6.04 -2.64
N SER A 82 -7.87 -6.24 -2.81
CA SER A 82 -8.92 -5.26 -3.11
C SER A 82 -10.21 -5.66 -2.37
N TRP A 83 -11.26 -4.84 -2.43
CA TRP A 83 -12.43 -5.04 -1.56
C TRP A 83 -13.05 -6.44 -1.68
N SER A 84 -13.45 -6.84 -2.89
CA SER A 84 -13.91 -8.20 -3.23
C SER A 84 -14.03 -8.31 -4.76
N GLY A 85 -14.23 -9.52 -5.29
CA GLY A 85 -14.56 -9.75 -6.68
C GLY A 85 -13.35 -9.91 -7.60
N ASN A 86 -12.19 -10.29 -7.05
CA ASN A 86 -11.07 -10.72 -7.87
C ASN A 86 -11.43 -11.99 -8.66
N SER A 87 -10.84 -12.14 -9.85
CA SER A 87 -10.95 -13.37 -10.63
C SER A 87 -10.31 -14.56 -9.89
N ASP A 88 -10.67 -15.79 -10.28
CA ASP A 88 -10.27 -17.04 -9.61
C ASP A 88 -8.79 -17.13 -9.22
N CYS A 89 -7.88 -16.59 -10.04
CA CYS A 89 -6.44 -16.59 -9.79
C CYS A 89 -5.98 -15.73 -8.58
N CYS A 90 -6.83 -14.83 -8.08
CA CYS A 90 -6.49 -13.81 -7.08
C CYS A 90 -7.57 -13.65 -6.00
N THR A 91 -8.45 -14.65 -5.81
CA THR A 91 -9.54 -14.59 -4.82
C THR A 91 -9.03 -14.50 -3.37
N ASP A 92 -7.78 -14.87 -3.13
CA ASP A 92 -7.08 -14.69 -1.85
C ASP A 92 -6.79 -13.21 -1.52
N LEU A 93 -6.87 -12.32 -2.51
CA LEU A 93 -6.76 -10.86 -2.35
C LEU A 93 -8.08 -10.16 -2.03
N ASP A 94 -9.19 -10.87 -1.95
CA ASP A 94 -10.46 -10.30 -1.50
C ASP A 94 -10.36 -9.92 -0.01
N ILE A 95 -10.56 -8.64 0.34
CA ILE A 95 -10.63 -8.16 1.73
C ILE A 95 -11.87 -8.75 2.43
N VAL A 96 -13.00 -8.78 1.73
CA VAL A 96 -14.22 -9.45 2.17
C VAL A 96 -14.71 -10.45 1.15
N LYS A 97 -15.39 -11.50 1.60
CA LYS A 97 -15.94 -12.54 0.72
C LYS A 97 -17.29 -12.10 0.15
N ASN A 98 -17.47 -12.22 -1.16
CA ASN A 98 -18.73 -11.96 -1.88
C ASN A 98 -19.34 -10.58 -1.56
N PHE A 99 -18.51 -9.54 -1.49
CA PHE A 99 -18.92 -8.17 -1.13
C PHE A 99 -19.63 -8.03 0.23
N ASN A 100 -19.58 -9.06 1.09
CA ASN A 100 -20.24 -9.01 2.40
C ASN A 100 -19.30 -8.36 3.44
N PRO A 101 -19.57 -7.15 3.92
CA PRO A 101 -18.69 -6.43 4.86
C PRO A 101 -18.48 -7.16 6.20
N ASN A 102 -19.37 -8.11 6.54
CA ASN A 102 -19.28 -8.91 7.75
C ASN A 102 -18.46 -10.20 7.57
N ALA A 103 -18.01 -10.51 6.35
CA ALA A 103 -17.29 -11.73 6.01
C ALA A 103 -15.84 -11.43 5.60
N LEU A 104 -15.03 -10.92 6.54
CA LEU A 104 -13.61 -10.67 6.30
C LEU A 104 -12.85 -11.95 5.94
N SER A 105 -11.91 -11.84 5.01
CA SER A 105 -10.87 -12.84 4.78
C SER A 105 -9.72 -12.68 5.77
N ASP A 106 -8.74 -13.58 5.70
CA ASP A 106 -7.49 -13.45 6.46
C ASP A 106 -6.70 -12.21 6.01
N TRP A 107 -6.65 -11.96 4.71
CA TRP A 107 -6.06 -10.75 4.14
C TRP A 107 -6.78 -9.48 4.65
N GLY A 108 -8.11 -9.43 4.58
CA GLY A 108 -8.86 -8.29 5.07
C GLY A 108 -8.70 -8.08 6.59
N THR A 109 -8.57 -9.16 7.35
CA THR A 109 -8.26 -9.09 8.78
C THR A 109 -6.89 -8.46 9.03
N LEU A 110 -5.86 -8.86 8.27
CA LEU A 110 -4.53 -8.26 8.34
C LEU A 110 -4.57 -6.77 7.98
N LEU A 111 -5.17 -6.42 6.85
CA LEU A 111 -5.22 -5.03 6.35
C LEU A 111 -6.00 -4.10 7.29
N LEU A 112 -7.16 -4.54 7.78
CA LEU A 112 -8.04 -3.66 8.55
C LEU A 112 -7.73 -3.64 10.03
N ARG A 113 -7.39 -4.79 10.63
CA ARG A 113 -7.40 -4.99 12.09
C ARG A 113 -6.02 -5.17 12.73
N SER A 114 -4.96 -5.35 11.95
CA SER A 114 -3.60 -5.45 12.51
C SER A 114 -3.17 -4.14 13.22
N PRO A 115 -2.13 -4.16 14.08
CA PRO A 115 -1.68 -2.97 14.80
C PRO A 115 -1.37 -1.76 13.90
N ASN A 116 -0.88 -2.00 12.68
CA ASN A 116 -0.59 -0.96 11.68
C ASN A 116 -1.69 -0.83 10.60
N GLY A 117 -2.79 -1.56 10.74
CA GLY A 117 -3.90 -1.60 9.80
C GLY A 117 -4.80 -0.38 9.86
N ILE A 118 -5.77 -0.33 8.96
CA ILE A 118 -6.62 0.85 8.69
C ILE A 118 -7.36 1.30 9.96
N LYS A 119 -7.98 0.37 10.71
CA LYS A 119 -8.74 0.72 11.92
C LYS A 119 -7.91 1.46 12.96
N ASN A 120 -6.60 1.16 13.05
CA ASN A 120 -5.72 1.69 14.08
C ASN A 120 -4.92 2.92 13.60
N THR A 121 -4.91 3.22 12.30
CA THR A 121 -3.97 4.20 11.73
C THR A 121 -4.60 5.24 10.81
N ALA A 122 -5.77 4.97 10.23
CA ALA A 122 -6.41 5.89 9.31
C ALA A 122 -6.96 7.13 10.04
N VAL A 123 -6.80 8.29 9.41
CA VAL A 123 -7.35 9.57 9.85
C VAL A 123 -8.13 10.16 8.69
N LYS A 124 -9.35 10.64 8.94
CA LYS A 124 -10.17 11.27 7.91
C LYS A 124 -9.48 12.56 7.43
N ALA A 125 -9.49 12.81 6.12
CA ALA A 125 -8.96 14.06 5.59
C ALA A 125 -9.71 15.26 6.19
N SER A 126 -8.96 16.29 6.59
CA SER A 126 -9.50 17.41 7.40
C SER A 126 -10.60 18.20 6.70
N VAL A 127 -10.62 18.21 5.37
CA VAL A 127 -11.69 18.83 4.56
C VAL A 127 -13.08 18.23 4.81
N PHE A 128 -13.17 17.07 5.47
CA PHE A 128 -14.42 16.40 5.84
C PHE A 128 -14.66 16.35 7.35
N LEU A 129 -13.95 17.18 8.14
CA LEU A 129 -14.11 17.23 9.61
C LEU A 129 -15.05 18.33 10.08
N ASP A 130 -15.40 19.28 9.21
CA ASP A 130 -16.33 20.36 9.53
C ASP A 130 -17.75 20.02 9.04
N GLU A 131 -18.56 19.40 9.91
CA GLU A 131 -20.03 19.39 9.87
C GLU A 131 -20.58 19.73 11.27
#